data_AF-A0A0G0CVU2-F1
#
_entry.id   AF-A0A0G0CVU2-F1
#
_cell.length_a   1.000
_cell.length_b   1.000
_cell.length_c   1.000
_cell.angle_alpha   90.00
_cell.angle_beta   90.00
_cell.angle_gamma   90.00
#
_symmetry.space_group_name_H-M   'P 1'
#
loop_
_entity.id
_entity.type
_entity.pdbx_description
1 polymer ?
#
loop_
_entity_poly.entity_id
_entity_poly.type
_entity_poly.pdbx_seq_one_letter_code
_entity_poly.pdbx_strand_id
1 'polypeptide(L)' 'MARVIDRQRAIELRKQGKSYGQIKKQLGIAKSTLSDWLSKYPLSEKQLAL' A
#
# COMPACT_ATOMS: atom_id res chain seq x y z
N MET A 1 2.51 -3.61 -19.39
CA MET A 1 2.21 -4.58 -18.31
C MET A 1 3.01 -4.28 -17.03
N ALA A 2 3.14 -3.01 -16.60
CA ALA A 2 3.94 -2.65 -15.41
C ALA A 2 3.16 -2.74 -14.07
N ARG A 3 1.82 -2.67 -14.13
CA ARG A 3 1.00 -2.41 -12.93
C ARG A 3 0.80 -3.59 -11.97
N VAL A 4 1.08 -4.82 -12.39
CA VAL A 4 0.82 -6.00 -11.54
C VAL A 4 1.92 -6.19 -10.49
N ILE A 5 3.19 -6.01 -10.88
CA ILE A 5 4.34 -6.16 -9.99
C ILE A 5 4.29 -5.09 -8.88
N ASP A 6 3.99 -3.85 -9.26
CA ASP A 6 3.83 -2.73 -8.33
C ASP A 6 2.69 -2.96 -7.34
N ARG A 7 1.58 -3.54 -7.80
CA ARG A 7 0.44 -3.89 -6.94
C ARG A 7 0.84 -4.95 -5.91
N GLN A 8 1.56 -5.98 -6.34
CA GLN A 8 2.03 -7.03 -5.44
C GLN A 8 2.96 -6.43 -4.36
N ARG A 9 3.93 -5.61 -4.76
CA ARG A 9 4.82 -4.90 -3.83
C ARG A 9 4.08 -3.98 -2.87
N ALA A 10 3.08 -3.23 -3.36
CA ALA A 10 2.27 -2.38 -2.49
C ALA A 10 1.54 -3.21 -1.42
N ILE A 11 0.99 -4.37 -1.79
CA ILE A 11 0.31 -5.29 -0.87
C ILE A 11 1.31 -5.89 0.15
N GLU A 12 2.50 -6.30 -0.29
CA GLU A 12 3.54 -6.81 0.62
C GLU A 12 3.98 -5.76 1.63
N LEU A 13 4.23 -4.53 1.18
CA LEU A 13 4.58 -3.42 2.07
C LEU A 13 3.42 -3.09 3.02
N ARG A 14 2.17 -3.21 2.55
CA ARG A 14 0.99 -3.05 3.41
C ARG A 14 0.90 -4.12 4.48
N LYS A 15 1.16 -5.39 4.15
CA LYS A 15 1.23 -6.51 5.10
C LYS A 15 2.35 -6.34 6.12
N GLN A 16 3.46 -5.69 5.74
CA GLN A 16 4.54 -5.31 6.66
C GLN A 16 4.15 -4.14 7.61
N GLY A 17 2.95 -3.56 7.47
CA GLY A 17 2.50 -2.44 8.29
C GLY A 17 2.90 -1.07 7.77
N LYS A 18 3.40 -0.96 6.54
CA LYS A 18 3.74 0.35 5.98
C LYS A 18 2.49 1.18 5.68
N SER A 19 2.59 2.47 5.96
CA SER A 19 1.54 3.44 5.66
C SER A 19 1.55 3.80 4.17
N TYR A 20 0.42 4.32 3.67
CA TYR A 20 0.28 4.77 2.29
C TYR A 20 1.38 5.74 1.84
N GLY A 21 1.82 6.62 2.75
CA GLY A 21 2.90 7.57 2.47
C GLY A 21 4.25 6.90 2.26
N GLN A 22 4.58 5.88 3.06
CA GLN A 22 5.82 5.12 2.91
C GLN A 22 5.83 4.30 1.61
N ILE A 23 4.71 3.64 1.30
CA ILE A 23 4.55 2.85 0.07
C ILE A 23 4.66 3.77 -1.16
N LYS A 24 4.02 4.95 -1.12
CA LYS A 24 4.15 5.98 -2.16
C LYS A 24 5.60 6.41 -2.35
N LYS A 25 6.34 6.65 -1.27
CA LYS A 25 7.75 7.08 -1.35
C LYS A 25 8.64 5.98 -1.93
N GLN A 26 8.32 4.72 -1.65
CA GLN A 26 9.12 3.56 -2.08
C GLN A 26 8.82 3.14 -3.53
N LEU A 27 7.57 3.20 -3.98
CA LEU A 27 7.15 2.79 -5.32
C LEU A 27 6.95 3.97 -6.29
N GLY A 28 6.88 5.21 -5.80
CA GLY A 28 6.60 6.39 -6.62
C GLY A 28 5.15 6.50 -7.11
N ILE A 29 4.23 5.72 -6.54
CA ILE A 29 2.86 5.57 -7.04
C ILE A 29 1.93 6.60 -6.41
N ALA A 30 1.01 7.15 -7.22
CA ALA A 30 0.00 8.08 -6.75
C ALA A 30 -0.88 7.49 -5.65
N LYS A 31 -1.30 8.34 -4.69
CA LYS A 31 -2.17 7.93 -3.59
C LYS A 31 -3.49 7.34 -4.09
N SER A 32 -4.04 7.86 -5.19
CA SER A 32 -5.27 7.35 -5.82
C SER A 32 -5.15 5.88 -6.23
N THR A 33 -4.02 5.51 -6.83
CA THR A 33 -3.74 4.12 -7.24
C THR A 33 -3.48 3.21 -6.05
N LEU A 34 -2.74 3.67 -5.04
CA LEU A 34 -2.53 2.90 -3.81
C LEU A 34 -3.84 2.69 -3.05
N SER A 35 -4.72 3.70 -2.98
CA SER A 35 -6.05 3.58 -2.41
C SER A 35 -6.88 2.53 -3.13
N ASP A 36 -6.89 2.53 -4.47
CA ASP A 36 -7.60 1.51 -5.26
C ASP A 36 -7.11 0.09 -4.94
N TRP A 37 -5.79 -0.12 -4.91
CA TRP A 37 -5.19 -1.44 -4.70
C TRP A 37 -5.28 -1.95 -3.27
N LEU A 38 -5.09 -1.06 -2.30
CA LEU A 38 -5.07 -1.40 -0.87
C LEU A 38 -6.42 -1.20 -0.20
N SER A 39 -7.45 -0.71 -0.92
CA SER A 39 -8.84 -0.68 -0.44
C SER A 39 -9.30 -2.04 0.08
N LYS A 40 -8.87 -3.11 -0.58
CA LYS A 40 -9.15 -4.51 -0.21
C LYS A 40 -8.27 -5.04 0.93
N TYR A 41 -7.26 -4.27 1.35
CA TYR A 41 -6.32 -4.60 2.41
C TYR A 41 -6.34 -3.51 3.49
N PRO A 42 -7.43 -3.40 4.27
CA PRO A 42 -7.50 -2.48 5.39
C PRO A 42 -6.35 -2.79 6.37
N LEU A 43 -5.71 -1.75 6.92
CA LEU A 43 -4.87 -1.97 8.10
C LEU A 43 -5.81 -2.43 9.20
N SER A 44 -5.47 -3.54 9.85
CA SER A 44 -6.13 -3.89 11.09
C SER A 44 -5.94 -2.73 12.05
N GLU A 45 -6.99 -2.35 12.80
CA GLU A 45 -7.03 -1.16 13.66
C GLU A 45 -5.82 -1.07 14.61
N LYS A 46 -5.23 -2.22 14.96
CA LYS A 46 -3.97 -2.32 15.72
C LYS A 46 -2.75 -1.63 15.09
N GLN A 47 -2.72 -1.41 13.78
CA GLN A 47 -1.62 -0.72 13.09
C GLN A 47 -1.91 0.76 12.82
N LEU A 48 -3.15 1.21 12.98
CA LEU A 48 -3.52 2.62 12.85
C LEU A 48 -3.45 3.36 14.21
N ALA A 49 -3.44 2.60 15.32
CA ALA A 49 -3.49 3.10 16.69
C ALA A 49 -2.12 3.23 17.36
N LEU A 50 -1.09 3.71 16.65
CA LEU A 50 0.22 4.05 17.22
C LEU A 50 0.52 5.54 17.08
#